data_AF-A0A1I1B5R9-F1
#
_entry.id   AF-A0A1I1B5R9-F1
#
_cell.length_a   1.000
_cell.length_b   1.000
_cell.length_c   1.000
_cell.angle_alpha   90.00
_cell.angle_beta   90.00
_cell.angle_gamma   90.00
#
_symmetry.space_group_name_H-M   'P 1'
#
loop_
_entity.id
_entity.type
_entity.pdbx_description
1 polymer ?
#
loop_
_entity_poly.entity_id
_entity_poly.type
_entity_poly.pdbx_seq_one_letter_code
_entity_poly.pdbx_strand_id
1 'polypeptide(L)' 'MRNDINVYSEIGILKKVLVHPGYELEKLSPKFSDKLLFEDIPYMEVAREEHDMFTKN' A
#
# COMPACT_ATOMS: atom_id res chain seq x y z
N MET A 1 0.27 -26.21 -13.30
CA MET A 1 -1.11 -25.75 -12.98
C MET A 1 -1.21 -24.29 -13.39
N ARG A 2 -2.27 -23.86 -14.08
CA ARG A 2 -2.46 -22.44 -14.38
C ARG A 2 -2.66 -21.69 -13.06
N ASN A 3 -1.83 -20.70 -12.80
CA ASN A 3 -1.99 -19.76 -11.69
C ASN A 3 -3.00 -18.68 -12.14
N ASP A 4 -4.27 -19.06 -12.24
CA ASP A 4 -5.33 -18.09 -12.54
C ASP A 4 -5.69 -17.31 -11.27
N ILE A 5 -6.03 -16.03 -11.42
CA ILE A 5 -6.50 -15.19 -10.31
C ILE A 5 -7.90 -15.67 -9.90
N ASN A 6 -8.11 -15.90 -8.60
CA ASN A 6 -9.34 -16.45 -8.05
C ASN A 6 -9.90 -15.53 -6.96
N VAL A 7 -10.68 -14.53 -7.37
CA VAL A 7 -11.28 -13.50 -6.50
C VAL A 7 -12.75 -13.36 -6.87
N TYR A 8 -13.63 -13.99 -6.09
CA TYR A 8 -15.10 -14.02 -6.32
C TYR A 8 -15.91 -13.49 -5.12
N SER A 9 -15.23 -13.07 -4.04
CA SER A 9 -15.85 -12.55 -2.82
C SER A 9 -14.88 -11.61 -2.12
N GLU A 10 -15.43 -10.53 -1.54
CA GLU A 10 -14.70 -9.54 -0.71
C GLU A 10 -14.59 -9.97 0.76
N ILE A 11 -15.35 -10.98 1.21
CA ILE A 11 -15.48 -11.39 2.63
C ILE A 11 -15.08 -12.85 2.91
N GLY A 12 -14.65 -13.58 1.88
CA GLY A 12 -14.16 -14.96 2.03
C GLY A 12 -12.80 -15.02 2.72
N ILE A 13 -12.33 -16.24 3.02
CA ILE A 13 -10.99 -16.44 3.59
C ILE A 13 -9.93 -15.99 2.58
N LEU A 14 -9.15 -14.98 2.94
CA LEU A 14 -8.05 -14.44 2.14
C LEU A 14 -6.91 -15.46 2.08
N LYS A 15 -6.56 -15.92 0.87
CA LYS A 15 -5.50 -16.94 0.66
C LYS A 15 -4.17 -16.34 0.23
N LYS A 16 -4.21 -15.27 -0.56
CA LYS A 16 -3.04 -14.55 -1.08
C LYS A 16 -3.43 -13.09 -1.29
N VAL A 17 -2.50 -12.19 -1.03
CA VAL A 17 -2.67 -10.74 -1.20
C VAL A 17 -1.37 -10.15 -1.72
N LEU A 18 -1.48 -9.05 -2.46
CA LEU A 18 -0.36 -8.21 -2.87
C LEU A 18 -0.41 -6.91 -2.08
N VAL A 19 0.73 -6.50 -1.54
CA VAL A 19 0.93 -5.27 -0.76
C VAL A 19 2.17 -4.56 -1.32
N HIS A 20 2.22 -3.23 -1.20
CA HIS A 20 3.30 -2.43 -1.79
C HIS A 20 3.68 -1.25 -0.89
N PRO A 21 4.90 -1.26 -0.32
CA PRO A 21 5.58 -0.07 0.18
C PRO A 21 6.62 0.40 -0.84
N GLY A 22 6.83 1.71 -0.97
CA GLY A 22 7.83 2.21 -1.90
C GLY A 22 8.37 3.61 -1.63
N TYR A 23 9.56 3.88 -2.19
CA TYR A 23 10.31 5.13 -2.05
C TYR A 23 9.68 6.32 -2.79
N GLU A 24 8.63 6.10 -3.57
CA GLU A 24 7.90 7.16 -4.26
C GLU A 24 7.31 8.20 -3.30
N LEU A 25 7.00 7.83 -2.05
CA LEU A 25 6.47 8.75 -1.05
C LEU A 25 7.49 9.85 -0.67
N GLU A 26 8.80 9.60 -0.82
CA GLU A 26 9.83 10.62 -0.58
C GLU A 26 9.79 11.77 -1.60
N LYS A 27 9.13 11.57 -2.75
CA LYS A 27 8.96 12.59 -3.79
C LYS A 27 7.77 13.51 -3.53
N LEU A 28 6.99 13.23 -2.48
CA LEU A 28 5.89 14.09 -2.09
C LEU A 28 6.44 15.40 -1.52
N SER A 29 5.90 16.50 -2.04
CA SER A 29 6.18 17.84 -1.54
C SER A 29 4.88 18.63 -1.49
N PRO A 30 4.78 19.68 -0.66
CA PRO A 30 3.53 20.40 -0.49
C PRO A 30 3.03 21.03 -1.79
N LYS A 31 3.96 21.33 -2.70
CA LYS A 31 3.66 21.93 -4.01
C LYS A 31 2.93 20.97 -4.96
N PHE A 32 3.07 19.66 -4.77
CA PHE A 32 2.58 18.65 -5.70
C PHE A 32 1.59 17.66 -5.06
N SER A 33 1.33 17.72 -3.75
CA SER A 33 0.43 16.80 -3.03
C SER A 33 -0.93 16.66 -3.70
N ASP A 34 -1.58 17.78 -4.03
CA ASP A 34 -2.90 17.80 -4.68
C ASP A 34 -2.88 17.10 -6.06
N LYS A 35 -1.78 17.27 -6.81
CA LYS A 35 -1.61 16.63 -8.12
C LYS A 35 -1.28 15.14 -8.02
N LEU A 36 -0.67 14.74 -6.91
CA LEU A 36 -0.30 13.37 -6.62
C LEU A 36 -1.41 12.62 -5.86
N LEU A 37 -2.55 13.27 -5.64
CA LEU A 37 -3.74 12.73 -4.97
C LEU A 37 -3.49 12.36 -3.49
N PHE A 38 -2.63 13.14 -2.82
CA PHE A 38 -2.38 13.03 -1.38
C PHE A 38 -2.97 14.23 -0.65
N GLU A 39 -3.71 13.97 0.42
CA GLU A 39 -4.28 15.01 1.29
C GLU A 39 -3.20 15.69 2.16
N ASP A 40 -2.15 14.96 2.53
CA ASP A 40 -0.99 15.47 3.28
C ASP A 40 0.29 14.68 2.93
N ILE A 41 1.44 15.13 3.41
CA ILE A 41 2.73 14.50 3.19
C ILE A 41 2.98 13.46 4.30
N PRO A 42 3.03 12.17 3.97
CA PRO A 42 3.28 11.13 4.96
C PRO A 42 4.73 11.17 5.44
N TYR A 43 4.94 10.86 6.73
CA TYR A 43 6.28 10.62 7.24
C TYR A 43 6.74 9.21 6.86
N MET A 44 7.69 9.14 5.92
CA MET A 44 8.07 7.90 5.24
C MET A 44 8.51 6.77 6.19
N GLU A 45 9.29 7.09 7.22
CA GLU A 45 9.75 6.08 8.19
C GLU A 45 8.57 5.43 8.91
N VAL A 46 7.64 6.24 9.42
CA VAL A 46 6.45 5.75 10.11
C VAL A 46 5.51 5.01 9.16
N ALA A 47 5.28 5.52 7.95
CA ALA A 47 4.43 4.83 6.97
C ALA A 47 4.96 3.43 6.62
N ARG A 48 6.29 3.26 6.56
CA ARG A 48 6.91 1.94 6.39
C ARG A 48 6.75 1.06 7.62
N GLU A 49 6.95 1.61 8.81
CA GLU A 49 6.74 0.87 10.06
C GLU A 49 5.29 0.37 10.16
N GLU A 50 4.31 1.21 9.86
CA GLU A 50 2.89 0.85 9.85
C GLU A 50 2.57 -0.22 8.79
N HIS A 51 3.13 -0.10 7.58
CA HIS A 51 2.99 -1.12 6.53
C HIS A 51 3.63 -2.46 6.93
N ASP A 52 4.82 -2.43 7.53
CA ASP A 52 5.48 -3.62 8.05
C ASP A 52 4.67 -4.24 9.19
N MET A 53 4.08 -3.44 10.07
CA MET A 53 3.17 -3.93 11.10
C MET A 53 1.90 -4.55 10.52
N PHE A 54 1.32 -3.96 9.47
CA PHE A 54 0.15 -4.51 8.77
C PHE A 54 0.44 -5.86 8.10
N THR A 55 1.67 -6.08 7.63
CA THR A 55 2.08 -7.30 6.93
C THR A 55 2.71 -8.36 7.83
N LYS A 56 2.96 -8.05 9.10
CA LYS A 56 3.44 -9.02 10.10
C LYS A 56 2.32 -10.02 10.43
N ASN A 57 2.67 -11.31 10.31
CA ASN A 57 1.89 -12.45 10.78
C ASN A 57 2.47 -12.98 12.09
#